data_AF-A0A519KBS2-F1
#
_entry.id   AF-A0A519KBS2-F1
#
_cell.length_a   1.000
_cell.length_b   1.000
_cell.length_c   1.000
_cell.angle_alpha   90.00
_cell.angle_beta   90.00
_cell.angle_gamma   90.00
#
_symmetry.space_group_name_H-M   'P 1'
#
loop_
_entity.id
_entity.type
_entity.pdbx_description
1 polymer ?
#
loop_
_entity_poly.entity_id
_entity_poly.type
_entity_poly.pdbx_seq_one_letter_code
_entity_poly.pdbx_strand_id
1 'polypeptide(L)'
;MHLIKKIKSYFLKYEFSSWKDFQWDNYEISFREINDDVLLEIGIFLKKNLNESAQLSNKRHRLKEESALECSTLDELLPLLQEIIASDFSETYRESLQYNWEFKYFVSEHANCKNTICISNGLRSTAKMGNCIYPLASIRKHQGNYYCWNHLV
;
A
#
# COMPACT_ATOMS: atom_id res chain seq x y z
N MET A 1 12.52 4.41 12.34
CA MET A 1 11.52 4.20 13.42
C MET A 1 11.05 2.77 13.31
N HIS A 2 11.28 1.91 14.32
CA HIS A 2 11.00 0.46 14.29
C HIS A 2 9.61 0.11 13.73
N LEU A 3 9.47 -0.99 12.98
CA LEU A 3 8.24 -1.40 12.33
C LEU A 3 7.16 -1.73 13.37
N ILE A 4 7.48 -2.34 14.51
CA ILE A 4 6.53 -2.42 15.63
C ILE A 4 6.04 -1.04 16.10
N LYS A 5 6.89 -0.01 16.11
CA LYS A 5 6.47 1.37 16.44
C LYS A 5 5.67 2.01 15.29
N LYS A 6 6.01 1.76 14.02
CA LYS A 6 5.19 2.14 12.86
C LYS A 6 3.82 1.48 12.94
N ILE A 7 3.77 0.16 13.05
CA ILE A 7 2.58 -0.66 13.26
C ILE A 7 1.76 -0.12 14.45
N LYS A 8 2.36 0.11 15.63
CA LYS A 8 1.65 0.68 16.80
C LYS A 8 1.18 2.11 16.57
N SER A 9 1.98 2.96 15.94
CA SER A 9 1.60 4.35 15.62
C SER A 9 0.50 4.37 14.57
N TYR A 10 0.52 3.44 13.62
CA TYR A 10 -0.54 3.18 12.66
C TYR A 10 -1.80 2.67 13.35
N PHE A 11 -1.70 1.70 14.26
CA PHE A 11 -2.84 1.23 15.06
C PHE A 11 -3.45 2.34 15.94
N LEU A 12 -2.63 3.22 16.49
CA LEU A 12 -3.10 4.38 17.27
C LEU A 12 -3.69 5.48 16.38
N LYS A 13 -3.19 5.65 15.15
CA LYS A 13 -3.64 6.69 14.21
C LYS A 13 -4.83 6.24 13.37
N TYR A 14 -4.95 4.97 13.03
CA TYR A 14 -5.89 4.42 12.04
C TYR A 14 -6.56 3.21 12.67
N GLU A 15 -7.71 3.42 13.32
CA GLU A 15 -8.55 2.36 13.87
C GLU A 15 -8.86 1.32 12.78
N PHE A 16 -8.19 0.17 12.81
CA PHE A 16 -8.54 -0.96 11.96
C PHE A 16 -8.67 -2.25 12.77
N SER A 17 -9.71 -2.98 12.38
CA SER A 17 -10.24 -4.18 13.00
C SER A 17 -9.23 -5.33 12.94
N SER A 18 -9.24 -6.22 13.92
CA SER A 18 -8.67 -7.56 13.73
C SER A 18 -9.51 -8.28 12.67
N TRP A 19 -9.07 -8.33 11.42
CA TRP A 19 -9.84 -9.03 10.38
C TRP A 19 -9.58 -10.53 10.50
N LYS A 20 -10.57 -11.26 11.03
CA LYS A 20 -10.58 -12.72 11.12
C LYS A 20 -10.59 -13.40 9.74
N ASP A 21 -10.86 -12.65 8.67
CA ASP A 21 -11.15 -13.18 7.31
C ASP A 21 -10.15 -12.74 6.22
N PHE A 22 -8.98 -12.20 6.57
CA PHE A 22 -7.98 -11.82 5.57
C PHE A 22 -7.34 -13.05 4.91
N GLN A 23 -7.45 -13.12 3.58
CA GLN A 23 -6.90 -14.20 2.75
C GLN A 23 -5.97 -13.61 1.69
N TRP A 24 -4.69 -13.98 1.74
CA TRP A 24 -3.66 -13.47 0.82
C TRP A 24 -3.89 -13.77 -0.65
N ASP A 25 -4.62 -14.85 -0.93
CA ASP A 25 -4.75 -15.38 -2.30
C ASP A 25 -5.90 -14.73 -3.08
N ASN A 26 -6.65 -13.81 -2.45
CA ASN A 26 -7.79 -13.12 -3.08
C ASN A 26 -7.40 -11.85 -3.85
N TYR A 27 -6.12 -11.50 -3.91
CA TYR A 27 -5.65 -10.27 -4.55
C TYR A 27 -5.05 -10.57 -5.93
N GLU A 28 -5.48 -9.81 -6.95
CA GLU A 28 -5.02 -9.96 -8.36
C GLU A 28 -3.49 -9.82 -8.46
N ILE A 29 -2.92 -8.90 -7.69
CA ILE A 29 -1.47 -8.75 -7.57
C ILE A 29 -1.08 -8.97 -6.11
N SER A 30 -0.23 -9.97 -5.88
CA SER A 30 0.37 -10.21 -4.57
C SER A 30 1.80 -10.74 -4.69
N PHE A 31 2.72 -10.19 -3.92
CA PHE A 31 4.15 -10.45 -4.07
C PHE A 31 4.89 -10.28 -2.73
N ARG A 32 6.10 -10.82 -2.62
CA ARG A 32 6.94 -10.69 -1.41
C ARG A 32 8.04 -9.66 -1.57
N GLU A 33 8.63 -9.59 -2.75
CA GLU A 33 9.70 -8.66 -3.10
C GLU A 33 9.36 -8.05 -4.45
N ILE A 34 9.68 -6.77 -4.62
CA ILE A 34 9.42 -6.06 -5.86
C ILE A 34 10.55 -6.31 -6.85
N ASN A 35 10.18 -6.62 -8.09
CA ASN A 35 11.07 -6.75 -9.24
C ASN A 35 10.41 -6.13 -10.47
N ASP A 36 11.10 -6.15 -11.61
CA ASP A 36 10.62 -5.50 -12.84
C ASP A 36 9.31 -6.12 -13.37
N ASP A 37 9.14 -7.44 -13.24
CA ASP A 37 7.90 -8.13 -13.66
C ASP A 37 6.70 -7.70 -12.80
N VAL A 38 6.87 -7.66 -11.48
CA VAL A 38 5.85 -7.17 -10.54
C VAL A 38 5.54 -5.70 -10.81
N LEU A 39 6.56 -4.88 -11.08
CA LEU A 39 6.37 -3.47 -11.37
C LEU A 39 5.58 -3.26 -12.67
N LEU A 40 5.83 -4.09 -13.68
CA LEU A 40 5.06 -4.11 -14.92
C LEU A 40 3.59 -4.50 -14.66
N GLU A 41 3.35 -5.53 -13.86
CA GLU A 41 1.99 -5.94 -13.45
C GLU A 41 1.26 -4.80 -12.72
N ILE A 42 1.92 -4.12 -11.78
CA ILE A 42 1.39 -2.94 -11.10
C ILE A 42 0.99 -1.87 -12.12
N GLY A 43 1.87 -1.55 -13.08
CA GLY A 43 1.59 -0.57 -14.13
C GLY A 43 0.37 -0.93 -14.97
N ILE A 44 0.25 -2.19 -15.38
CA ILE A 44 -0.90 -2.70 -16.14
C ILE A 44 -2.18 -2.57 -15.30
N PHE A 45 -2.14 -2.97 -14.03
CA PHE A 45 -3.27 -2.89 -13.13
C PHE A 45 -3.74 -1.46 -12.89
N LEU A 46 -2.80 -0.52 -12.66
CA LEU A 46 -3.12 0.90 -12.52
C LEU A 46 -3.77 1.44 -13.79
N LYS A 47 -3.22 1.11 -14.97
CA LYS A 47 -3.78 1.56 -16.25
C LYS A 47 -5.19 1.03 -16.50
N LYS A 48 -5.50 -0.20 -16.06
CA LYS A 48 -6.80 -0.85 -16.23
C LYS A 48 -7.85 -0.36 -15.23
N ASN A 49 -7.46 -0.13 -13.98
CA ASN A 49 -8.41 0.05 -12.87
C ASN A 49 -8.45 1.48 -12.31
N LEU A 50 -7.47 2.34 -12.63
CA LEU A 50 -7.42 3.70 -12.09
C LEU A 50 -8.17 4.70 -12.99
N ASN A 51 -9.43 4.92 -12.65
CA ASN A 51 -10.27 5.92 -13.32
C ASN A 51 -10.01 7.34 -12.80
N GLU A 52 -10.40 8.32 -13.63
CA GLU A 52 -10.35 9.74 -13.30
C GLU A 52 -11.19 10.04 -12.04
N SER A 53 -10.56 10.66 -11.04
CA SER A 53 -11.25 11.07 -9.82
C SER A 53 -11.77 12.50 -9.97
N ALA A 54 -13.00 12.77 -9.53
CA ALA A 54 -13.53 14.14 -9.47
C ALA A 54 -12.87 14.99 -8.39
N GLN A 55 -12.28 14.36 -7.37
CA GLN A 55 -11.67 15.03 -6.23
C GLN A 55 -10.36 14.36 -5.84
N LEU A 56 -9.36 15.20 -5.56
CA LEU A 56 -8.02 14.77 -5.16
C LEU A 56 -7.98 14.41 -3.67
N SER A 57 -8.49 15.31 -2.83
CA SER A 57 -8.51 15.12 -1.38
C SER A 57 -9.67 14.27 -0.89
N ASN A 58 -9.49 13.65 0.27
CA ASN A 58 -10.53 12.95 1.00
C ASN A 58 -10.21 12.98 2.50
N LYS A 59 -10.91 13.83 3.26
CA LYS A 59 -10.68 14.00 4.70
C LYS A 59 -10.90 12.71 5.49
N ARG A 60 -11.90 11.90 5.13
CA ARG A 60 -12.23 10.64 5.81
C ARG A 60 -11.08 9.64 5.70
N HIS A 61 -10.44 9.60 4.52
CA HIS A 61 -9.32 8.71 4.22
C HIS A 61 -7.96 9.40 4.31
N ARG A 62 -7.93 10.61 4.90
CA ARG A 62 -6.74 11.44 5.14
C ARG A 62 -5.87 11.72 3.91
N LEU A 63 -6.48 11.71 2.73
CA LEU A 63 -5.80 12.11 1.49
C LEU A 63 -5.82 13.64 1.43
N LYS A 64 -4.69 14.26 1.73
CA LYS A 64 -4.49 15.71 1.64
C LYS A 64 -3.72 16.04 0.38
N GLU A 65 -4.22 16.95 -0.43
CA GLU A 65 -3.63 17.27 -1.74
C GLU A 65 -2.18 17.72 -1.60
N GLU A 66 -1.90 18.56 -0.61
CA GLU A 66 -0.55 19.09 -0.33
C GLU A 66 0.48 18.02 0.08
N SER A 67 0.03 16.83 0.44
CA SER A 67 0.90 15.69 0.78
C SER A 67 1.05 14.68 -0.36
N ALA A 68 0.35 14.87 -1.47
CA ALA A 68 0.43 14.00 -2.62
C ALA A 68 1.68 14.33 -3.45
N LEU A 69 2.41 13.30 -3.85
CA LEU A 69 3.42 13.40 -4.89
C LEU A 69 2.72 13.30 -6.24
N GLU A 70 2.86 14.34 -7.06
CA GLU A 70 2.31 14.40 -8.40
C GLU A 70 3.28 13.81 -9.42
N CYS A 71 2.77 12.96 -10.31
CA CYS A 71 3.49 12.34 -11.41
C CYS A 71 2.66 12.54 -12.69
N SER A 72 3.24 13.10 -13.73
CA SER A 72 2.53 13.34 -15.00
C SER A 72 2.30 12.03 -15.78
N THR A 73 3.12 11.01 -15.54
CA THR A 73 3.07 9.74 -16.26
C THR A 73 3.15 8.53 -15.33
N LEU A 74 2.77 7.35 -15.84
CA LEU A 74 3.01 6.09 -15.11
C LEU A 74 4.50 5.80 -14.97
N ASP A 75 5.32 6.17 -15.95
CA ASP A 75 6.77 5.93 -15.94
C ASP A 75 7.47 6.74 -14.84
N GLU A 76 6.90 7.88 -14.42
CA GLU A 76 7.32 8.62 -13.23
C GLU A 76 6.80 8.03 -11.93
N LEU A 77 5.57 7.49 -11.93
CA LEU A 77 4.93 6.90 -10.76
C LEU A 77 5.59 5.57 -10.34
N LEU A 78 5.91 4.70 -11.30
CA LEU A 78 6.39 3.35 -11.01
C LEU A 78 7.69 3.32 -10.18
N PRO A 79 8.74 4.11 -10.52
CA PRO A 79 9.94 4.21 -9.68
C PRO A 79 9.64 4.69 -8.25
N LEU A 80 8.69 5.62 -8.08
CA LEU A 80 8.28 6.09 -6.76
C LEU A 80 7.63 4.96 -5.94
N LEU A 81 6.75 4.16 -6.55
CA LEU A 81 6.14 3.02 -5.88
C LEU A 81 7.20 1.97 -5.50
N GLN A 82 8.17 1.73 -6.38
CA GLN A 82 9.30 0.84 -6.11
C GLN A 82 10.10 1.28 -4.88
N GLU A 83 10.44 2.57 -4.77
CA GLU A 83 11.14 3.10 -3.59
C GLU A 83 10.32 2.95 -2.31
N ILE A 84 9.02 3.26 -2.34
CA ILE A 84 8.13 3.13 -1.18
C ILE A 84 8.11 1.68 -0.68
N ILE A 85 7.94 0.72 -1.60
CA ILE A 85 7.87 -0.71 -1.27
C ILE A 85 9.23 -1.22 -0.77
N ALA A 86 10.33 -0.86 -1.43
CA ALA A 86 11.67 -1.27 -1.03
C ALA A 86 12.06 -0.74 0.37
N SER A 87 11.64 0.49 0.69
CA SER A 87 11.82 1.11 2.00
C SER A 87 11.12 0.33 3.12
N ASP A 88 9.89 -0.14 2.88
CA ASP A 88 9.18 -1.01 3.82
C ASP A 88 9.80 -2.42 3.88
N PHE A 89 10.15 -3.01 2.74
CA PHE A 89 10.67 -4.38 2.64
C PHE A 89 11.89 -4.61 3.51
N SER A 90 12.86 -3.71 3.50
CA SER A 90 14.10 -3.85 4.29
C SER A 90 13.83 -4.00 5.79
N GLU A 91 12.86 -3.25 6.31
CA GLU A 91 12.47 -3.28 7.71
C GLU A 91 11.57 -4.50 8.01
N THR A 92 10.55 -4.71 7.18
CA THR A 92 9.61 -5.83 7.26
C THR A 92 10.32 -7.18 7.22
N TYR A 93 11.25 -7.37 6.29
CA TYR A 93 12.01 -8.60 6.16
C TYR A 93 12.78 -8.91 7.44
N ARG A 94 13.49 -7.91 8.00
CA ARG A 94 14.28 -8.09 9.23
C ARG A 94 13.40 -8.46 10.42
N GLU A 95 12.28 -7.76 10.61
CA GLU A 95 11.36 -8.04 11.70
C GLU A 95 10.65 -9.39 11.51
N SER A 96 10.36 -9.78 10.26
CA SER A 96 9.75 -11.07 9.96
C SER A 96 10.59 -12.26 10.44
N LEU A 97 11.92 -12.18 10.27
CA LEU A 97 12.86 -13.17 10.77
C LEU A 97 12.96 -13.17 12.30
N GLN A 98 12.96 -11.99 12.92
CA GLN A 98 13.06 -11.86 14.37
C GLN A 98 11.82 -12.38 15.11
N TYR A 99 10.64 -12.14 14.54
CA TYR A 99 9.36 -12.40 15.21
C TYR A 99 8.58 -13.59 14.62
N ASN A 100 9.19 -14.33 13.69
CA ASN A 100 8.56 -15.44 12.95
C ASN A 100 7.22 -15.02 12.34
N TRP A 101 7.23 -13.91 11.60
CA TRP A 101 6.09 -13.45 10.82
C TRP A 101 6.28 -13.80 9.37
N GLU A 102 5.16 -14.01 8.69
CA GLU A 102 5.09 -14.02 7.25
C GLU A 102 4.49 -12.70 6.78
N PHE A 103 4.89 -12.25 5.59
CA PHE A 103 4.37 -11.02 5.01
C PHE A 103 4.19 -11.14 3.50
N LYS A 104 3.24 -10.37 2.98
CA LYS A 104 2.94 -10.29 1.54
C LYS A 104 2.41 -8.89 1.21
N TYR A 105 2.94 -8.29 0.16
CA TYR A 105 2.41 -7.07 -0.42
C TYR A 105 1.31 -7.39 -1.41
N PHE A 106 0.39 -6.46 -1.59
CA PHE A 106 -0.69 -6.58 -2.55
C PHE A 106 -1.18 -5.22 -3.03
N VAL A 107 -1.75 -5.23 -4.24
CA VAL A 107 -2.38 -4.06 -4.86
C VAL A 107 -3.87 -4.31 -4.94
N SER A 108 -4.66 -3.31 -4.57
CA SER A 108 -6.12 -3.43 -4.59
C SER A 108 -6.81 -2.09 -4.73
N GLU A 109 -8.03 -2.09 -5.22
CA GLU A 109 -8.91 -0.92 -5.08
C GLU A 109 -9.25 -0.69 -3.60
N HIS A 110 -9.26 0.57 -3.18
CA HIS A 110 -9.61 0.93 -1.82
C HIS A 110 -11.11 0.72 -1.59
N ALA A 111 -11.48 -0.25 -0.73
CA ALA A 111 -12.87 -0.68 -0.50
C ALA A 111 -13.89 0.46 -0.28
N ASN A 112 -13.49 1.51 0.44
CA ASN A 112 -14.37 2.63 0.81
C ASN A 112 -14.02 3.96 0.13
N CYS A 113 -13.10 3.97 -0.85
CA CYS A 113 -12.60 5.19 -1.47
C CYS A 113 -12.54 4.98 -2.99
N LYS A 114 -13.61 5.40 -3.69
CA LYS A 114 -13.71 5.23 -5.15
C LYS A 114 -12.49 5.80 -5.88
N ASN A 115 -12.15 5.19 -7.01
CA ASN A 115 -11.07 5.59 -7.91
C ASN A 115 -9.73 5.77 -7.19
N THR A 116 -9.49 4.94 -6.17
CA THR A 116 -8.26 4.95 -5.38
C THR A 116 -7.72 3.54 -5.35
N ILE A 117 -6.48 3.37 -5.78
CA ILE A 117 -5.76 2.10 -5.67
C ILE A 117 -4.79 2.22 -4.50
N CYS A 118 -4.66 1.15 -3.72
CA CYS A 118 -3.77 1.06 -2.59
C CYS A 118 -2.78 -0.08 -2.76
N ILE A 119 -1.54 0.19 -2.35
CA ILE A 119 -0.52 -0.82 -2.12
C ILE A 119 -0.41 -1.02 -0.62
N SER A 120 -0.55 -2.25 -0.15
CA SER A 120 -0.56 -2.59 1.27
C SER A 120 0.36 -3.76 1.57
N ASN A 121 0.81 -3.84 2.81
CA ASN A 121 1.51 -5.00 3.35
C ASN A 121 0.61 -5.71 4.35
N GLY A 122 0.47 -7.02 4.18
CA GLY A 122 -0.19 -7.91 5.11
C GLY A 122 0.83 -8.74 5.87
N LEU A 123 0.80 -8.66 7.20
CA LEU A 123 1.62 -9.45 8.12
C LEU A 123 0.76 -10.52 8.80
N ARG A 124 1.29 -11.73 8.95
CA ARG A 124 0.67 -12.84 9.66
C ARG A 124 1.67 -13.46 10.63
N SER A 125 1.27 -13.65 11.89
CA SER A 125 2.08 -14.42 12.83
C SER A 125 1.94 -15.91 12.57
N THR A 126 3.06 -16.63 12.56
CA THR A 126 3.08 -18.10 12.44
C THR A 126 2.81 -18.81 13.77
N ALA A 127 2.96 -18.11 14.90
CA ALA A 127 2.89 -18.68 16.25
C ALA A 127 1.61 -18.30 17.04
N LYS A 128 0.89 -17.24 16.65
CA LYS A 128 -0.36 -16.78 17.27
C LYS A 128 -1.36 -16.34 16.20
N MET A 129 -2.67 -16.39 16.50
CA MET A 129 -3.69 -15.80 15.62
C MET A 129 -3.58 -14.27 15.64
N GLY A 130 -3.23 -13.68 14.50
CA GLY A 130 -3.23 -12.24 14.30
C GLY A 130 -2.75 -11.87 12.90
N ASN A 131 -3.63 -11.23 12.13
CA ASN A 131 -3.30 -10.63 10.85
C ASN A 131 -3.27 -9.10 11.02
N CYS A 132 -2.30 -8.46 10.41
CA CYS A 132 -2.19 -7.00 10.36
C CYS A 132 -2.06 -6.57 8.90
N ILE A 133 -2.79 -5.54 8.50
CA ILE A 133 -2.65 -4.93 7.17
C ILE A 133 -2.43 -3.45 7.38
N TYR A 134 -1.49 -2.87 6.66
CA TYR A 134 -1.34 -1.42 6.60
C TYR A 134 -1.04 -0.96 5.17
N PRO A 135 -1.60 0.19 4.75
CA PRO A 135 -1.30 0.76 3.45
C PRO A 135 0.11 1.38 3.45
N LEU A 136 0.82 1.23 2.34
CA LEU A 136 2.08 1.93 2.07
C LEU A 136 1.83 3.15 1.19
N ALA A 137 1.00 2.97 0.16
CA ALA A 137 0.69 4.01 -0.80
C ALA A 137 -0.80 4.02 -1.17
N SER A 138 -1.34 5.22 -1.40
CA SER A 138 -2.61 5.42 -2.10
C SER A 138 -2.36 6.17 -3.38
N ILE A 139 -3.06 5.80 -4.45
CA ILE A 139 -2.85 6.31 -5.80
C ILE A 139 -4.19 6.75 -6.36
N ARG A 140 -4.25 7.95 -6.94
CA ARG A 140 -5.41 8.49 -7.66
C ARG A 140 -4.96 9.08 -8.99
N LYS A 141 -5.89 9.13 -9.94
CA LYS A 141 -5.74 9.91 -11.16
C LYS A 141 -6.63 11.15 -11.08
N HIS A 142 -6.06 12.33 -11.35
CA HIS A 142 -6.82 13.59 -11.40
C HIS A 142 -6.25 14.50 -12.49
N GLN A 143 -7.13 15.06 -13.33
CA GLN A 143 -6.79 15.89 -14.49
C GLN A 143 -5.68 15.30 -15.38
N GLY A 144 -5.68 13.97 -15.55
CA GLY A 144 -4.69 13.27 -16.36
C GLY A 144 -3.38 12.92 -15.64
N ASN A 145 -3.09 13.52 -14.48
CA ASN A 145 -1.92 13.25 -13.66
C ASN A 145 -2.21 12.16 -12.61
N TYR A 146 -1.16 11.50 -12.14
CA TYR A 146 -1.18 10.54 -11.05
C TYR A 146 -0.74 11.21 -9.75
N TYR A 147 -1.45 10.93 -8.67
CA TYR A 147 -1.17 11.44 -7.34
C TYR A 147 -0.95 10.28 -6.39
N CYS A 148 0.22 10.25 -5.77
CA CYS A 148 0.65 9.20 -4.86
C CYS A 148 0.83 9.76 -3.44
N TRP A 149 0.09 9.21 -2.49
CA TRP A 149 0.30 9.47 -1.06
C TRP A 149 1.18 8.36 -0.49
N ASN A 150 2.39 8.72 -0.06
CA ASN A 150 3.25 7.83 0.72
C ASN A 150 2.84 7.89 2.20
N HIS A 151 2.36 6.77 2.74
CA HIS A 151 1.90 6.72 4.13
C HIS A 151 3.02 6.34 5.11
N LEU A 152 4.22 6.01 4.65
CA LEU A 152 5.34 5.62 5.52
C LEU A 152 6.01 6.80 6.25
N VAL A 153 5.73 8.05 5.84
CA VAL A 153 6.38 9.29 6.28
C VAL A 153 5.51 10.06 7.28
#